data_AF-A0A2Z6UEL1-F1
#
_entry.id   AF-A0A2Z6UEL1-F1
#
_cell.length_a   1.000
_cell.length_b   1.000
_cell.length_c   1.000
_cell.angle_alpha   90.00
_cell.angle_beta   90.00
_cell.angle_gamma   90.00
#
_symmetry.space_group_name_H-M   'P 1'
#
loop_
_entity.id
_entity.type
_entity.pdbx_description
1 polymer ?
#
loop_
_entity_poly.entity_id
_entity_poly.type
_entity_poly.pdbx_seq_one_letter_code
_entity_poly.pdbx_strand_id
1 'polypeptide(L)'
;MLSDLGRNVVPLLLFCFAVSSAIAVILAAHHNRQLSIQYETLIQEKDSLDVEWRHLIIEQSALTEHNRIEQLVKQQLDMRRPTRDDEVLVRVK
;
A
#
# COMPACT_ATOMS: atom_id res chain seq x y z
N MET A 1 -30.66 -24.34 54.74
CA MET A 1 -29.82 -23.29 54.12
C MET A 1 -28.54 -23.87 53.49
N LEU A 2 -27.67 -24.56 54.24
CA LEU A 2 -26.50 -25.26 53.66
C LEU A 2 -26.88 -26.48 52.79
N SER A 3 -28.03 -27.13 53.07
CA SER A 3 -28.55 -28.27 52.32
C SER A 3 -29.12 -27.92 50.94
N ASP A 4 -29.59 -26.71 50.73
CA ASP A 4 -30.10 -26.23 49.43
C ASP A 4 -28.97 -25.95 48.44
N LEU A 5 -27.80 -25.60 48.97
CA LEU A 5 -26.61 -25.32 48.17
C LEU A 5 -26.15 -26.56 47.40
N GLY A 6 -26.21 -27.73 48.04
CA GLY A 6 -25.89 -29.02 47.40
C GLY A 6 -26.86 -29.43 46.28
N ARG A 7 -28.13 -28.98 46.33
CA ARG A 7 -29.14 -29.29 45.30
C ARG A 7 -29.04 -28.35 44.08
N ASN A 8 -28.51 -27.15 44.28
CA ASN A 8 -28.43 -26.09 43.26
C ASN A 8 -26.99 -25.88 42.72
N VAL A 9 -26.07 -26.82 42.95
CA VAL A 9 -24.69 -26.73 42.46
C VAL A 9 -24.59 -26.68 40.93
N VAL A 10 -25.43 -27.42 40.21
CA VAL A 10 -25.44 -27.47 38.74
C VAL A 10 -25.78 -26.11 38.12
N PRO A 11 -26.90 -25.44 38.46
CA PRO A 11 -27.20 -24.12 37.91
C PRO A 11 -26.19 -23.06 38.33
N LEU A 12 -25.64 -23.12 39.55
CA LEU A 12 -24.59 -22.20 39.99
C LEU A 12 -23.31 -22.36 39.16
N LEU A 13 -22.90 -23.59 38.87
CA LEU A 13 -21.74 -23.88 38.04
C LEU A 13 -21.96 -23.39 36.60
N LEU A 14 -23.13 -23.66 36.02
CA LEU A 14 -23.50 -23.15 34.69
C LEU A 14 -23.47 -21.62 34.65
N PHE A 15 -23.96 -20.95 35.69
CA PHE A 15 -23.89 -19.50 35.79
C PHE A 15 -22.44 -19.00 35.80
N CYS A 16 -21.57 -19.60 36.62
CA CYS A 16 -20.14 -19.28 36.64
C CYS A 16 -19.49 -19.51 35.27
N PHE A 17 -19.85 -20.58 34.58
CA PHE A 17 -19.33 -20.90 33.26
C PHE A 17 -19.80 -19.92 32.18
N ALA A 18 -21.06 -19.46 32.27
CA ALA A 18 -21.59 -18.43 31.39
C ALA A 18 -20.88 -17.08 31.60
N VAL A 19 -20.64 -16.70 32.86
CA VAL A 19 -19.91 -15.47 33.21
C VAL A 19 -18.46 -15.56 32.73
N SER A 20 -17.78 -16.69 32.95
CA SER A 20 -16.41 -16.86 32.46
C SER A 20 -16.33 -16.83 30.93
N SER A 21 -17.30 -17.44 30.24
CA SER A 21 -17.42 -17.37 28.79
C SER A 21 -17.61 -15.93 28.29
N ALA A 22 -18.48 -15.15 28.93
CA ALA A 22 -18.68 -13.75 28.57
C ALA A 22 -17.39 -12.92 28.72
N ILE A 23 -16.66 -13.11 29.82
CA ILE A 23 -15.37 -12.43 30.05
C ILE A 23 -14.34 -12.87 29.00
N ALA A 24 -14.27 -14.16 28.69
CA ALA A 24 -13.35 -14.69 27.67
C ALA A 24 -13.60 -14.09 26.29
N VAL A 25 -14.87 -13.95 25.88
CA VAL A 25 -15.24 -13.32 24.61
C VAL A 25 -14.81 -11.85 24.57
N ILE A 26 -15.01 -11.10 25.66
CA ILE A 26 -14.60 -9.68 25.73
C ILE A 26 -13.07 -9.55 25.61
N LEU A 27 -12.32 -10.39 26.32
CA LEU A 27 -10.86 -10.41 26.25
C LEU A 27 -10.36 -10.80 24.85
N ALA A 28 -10.97 -11.80 24.23
CA ALA A 28 -10.65 -12.20 22.87
C ALA A 28 -10.92 -11.07 21.87
N ALA A 29 -12.06 -10.37 21.99
CA ALA A 29 -12.38 -9.21 21.17
C ALA A 29 -11.40 -8.06 21.38
N HIS A 30 -10.99 -7.79 22.62
CA HIS A 30 -10.01 -6.77 22.93
C HIS A 30 -8.63 -7.09 22.33
N HIS A 31 -8.18 -8.34 22.47
CA HIS A 31 -6.91 -8.79 21.90
C HIS A 31 -6.96 -8.79 20.37
N ASN A 32 -8.07 -9.24 19.79
CA ASN A 32 -8.30 -9.19 18.34
C ASN A 32 -8.22 -7.76 17.81
N ARG A 33 -8.85 -6.79 18.50
CA ARG A 33 -8.77 -5.37 18.13
C ARG A 33 -7.34 -4.84 18.15
N GLN A 34 -6.54 -5.21 19.16
CA GLN A 34 -5.13 -4.79 19.22
C GLN A 34 -4.30 -5.37 18.08
N LEU A 35 -4.44 -6.68 17.80
CA LEU A 35 -3.76 -7.33 16.69
C LEU A 35 -4.17 -6.72 15.34
N SER A 36 -5.46 -6.44 15.17
CA SER A 36 -5.99 -5.88 13.93
C SER A 36 -5.45 -4.48 13.66
N ILE A 37 -5.25 -3.65 14.70
CA ILE A 37 -4.64 -2.33 14.56
C ILE A 37 -3.20 -2.45 14.07
N GLN A 38 -2.39 -3.34 14.64
CA GLN A 38 -0.99 -3.51 14.21
C GLN A 38 -0.92 -4.00 12.76
N TYR A 39 -1.78 -4.94 12.39
CA TYR A 39 -1.87 -5.43 11.02
C TYR A 39 -2.27 -4.31 10.04
N GLU A 40 -3.24 -3.48 10.43
CA GLU A 40 -3.71 -2.34 9.62
C GLU A 40 -2.61 -1.29 9.43
N THR A 41 -1.78 -1.02 10.45
CA THR A 41 -0.65 -0.08 10.31
C THR A 41 0.39 -0.56 9.30
N LEU A 42 0.71 -1.86 9.29
CA LEU A 42 1.68 -2.41 8.34
C LEU A 42 1.13 -2.40 6.91
N ILE A 43 -0.18 -2.63 6.73
CA ILE A 43 -0.84 -2.49 5.43
C ILE A 43 -0.75 -1.05 4.93
N GLN A 44 -1.01 -0.07 5.80
CA GLN A 44 -0.92 1.35 5.43
C GLN A 44 0.49 1.74 4.97
N GLU A 45 1.52 1.27 5.66
CA GLU A 45 2.91 1.49 5.26
C GLU A 45 3.19 0.89 3.87
N LYS A 46 2.80 -0.37 3.65
CA LYS A 46 2.94 -1.03 2.34
C LYS A 46 2.23 -0.26 1.23
N ASP A 47 1.02 0.24 1.48
CA ASP A 47 0.26 1.00 0.49
C ASP A 47 0.92 2.34 0.18
N SER A 48 1.51 3.01 1.17
CA SER A 48 2.26 4.25 0.95
C SER A 48 3.48 4.04 0.04
N LEU A 49 4.23 2.96 0.25
CA LEU A 49 5.38 2.61 -0.59
C LEU A 49 4.97 2.22 -2.01
N ASP A 50 3.85 1.52 -2.18
CA ASP A 50 3.33 1.18 -3.52
C ASP A 50 2.93 2.42 -4.31
N VAL A 51 2.35 3.44 -3.64
CA VAL A 51 2.06 4.74 -4.27
C VAL A 51 3.34 5.43 -4.72
N GLU A 52 4.35 5.50 -3.85
CA GLU A 52 5.65 6.10 -4.18
C GLU A 52 6.33 5.36 -5.34
N TRP A 53 6.32 4.02 -5.30
CA TRP A 53 6.86 3.19 -6.37
C TRP A 53 6.18 3.44 -7.71
N ARG A 54 4.84 3.53 -7.73
CA ARG A 54 4.09 3.85 -8.95
C ARG A 54 4.45 5.23 -9.48
N HIS A 55 4.65 6.21 -8.60
CA HIS A 55 5.09 7.54 -9.01
C HIS A 55 6.47 7.51 -9.67
N LEU A 56 7.43 6.80 -9.06
CA LEU A 56 8.78 6.63 -9.60
C LEU A 56 8.79 5.92 -10.96
N ILE A 57 7.93 4.93 -11.18
CA ILE A 57 7.78 4.28 -12.49
C ILE A 57 7.33 5.30 -13.54
N ILE A 58 6.38 6.15 -13.21
CA ILE A 58 5.88 7.18 -14.13
C ILE A 58 7.01 8.16 -14.45
N GLU A 59 7.76 8.63 -13.45
CA GLU A 59 8.92 9.50 -13.66
C GLU A 59 9.98 8.85 -14.57
N GLN A 60 10.33 7.58 -14.33
CA GLN A 60 11.29 6.85 -15.16
C GLN A 60 10.80 6.60 -16.58
N SER A 61 9.51 6.28 -16.75
CA SER A 61 8.94 6.10 -18.09
C SER A 61 8.96 7.40 -18.89
N ALA A 62 8.67 8.54 -18.27
CA ALA A 62 8.79 9.86 -18.91
C ALA A 62 10.24 10.18 -19.29
N LEU A 63 11.22 9.88 -18.43
CA LEU A 63 12.64 10.05 -18.73
C LEU A 63 13.12 9.11 -19.84
N THR A 64 12.61 7.89 -19.90
CA THR A 64 13.01 6.87 -20.90
C THR A 64 12.40 7.15 -22.27
N GLU A 65 11.12 7.58 -22.33
CA GLU A 65 10.49 8.06 -23.57
C GLU A 65 11.30 9.22 -24.16
N HIS A 66 11.67 10.22 -23.35
CA HIS A 66 12.38 11.40 -23.85
C HIS A 66 13.82 11.06 -24.27
N ASN A 67 14.57 10.30 -23.47
CA ASN A 67 15.98 9.98 -23.77
C ASN A 67 16.11 9.07 -25.01
N ARG A 68 15.22 8.08 -25.14
CA ARG A 68 15.24 7.14 -26.26
C ARG A 68 14.82 7.81 -27.58
N ILE A 69 13.85 8.73 -27.54
CA ILE A 69 13.46 9.51 -28.74
C ILE A 69 14.56 10.49 -29.14
N GLU A 70 15.19 11.22 -28.22
CA GLU A 70 16.31 12.11 -28.55
C GLU A 70 17.51 11.37 -29.14
N GLN A 71 17.90 10.24 -28.55
CA GLN A 71 19.03 9.45 -29.06
C GLN A 71 18.76 8.83 -30.43
N LEU A 72 17.55 8.30 -30.65
CA LEU A 72 17.13 7.76 -31.95
C LEU A 72 17.05 8.86 -33.02
N VAL A 73 16.52 10.04 -32.69
CA VAL A 73 16.46 11.18 -33.63
C VAL A 73 17.87 11.68 -33.97
N LYS A 74 18.80 11.70 -33.01
CA LYS A 74 20.18 12.15 -33.23
C LYS A 74 21.05 11.13 -33.99
N GLN A 75 20.69 9.85 -33.96
CA GLN A 75 21.37 8.80 -34.74
C GLN A 75 20.75 8.59 -36.12
N GLN A 76 19.43 8.75 -36.28
CA GLN A 76 18.76 8.62 -37.59
C GLN A 76 18.81 9.88 -38.44
N LEU A 77 18.79 11.07 -37.83
CA LEU A 77 19.19 12.31 -38.50
C LEU A 77 20.66 12.53 -38.17
N ASP A 78 21.55 12.38 -39.17
CA ASP A 78 22.98 12.73 -39.13
C ASP A 78 23.16 14.24 -38.88
N MET A 79 22.74 14.73 -37.71
CA MET A 79 22.75 16.13 -37.32
C MET A 79 24.20 16.57 -37.08
N ARG A 80 24.89 16.89 -38.17
CA ARG A 80 26.06 17.78 -38.14
C ARG A 80 25.58 19.20 -37.91
N ARG A 81 26.31 19.95 -37.07
CA ARG A 81 26.13 21.40 -36.96
C ARG A 81 26.44 22.02 -38.34
N PRO A 82 25.48 22.66 -39.02
CA PRO A 82 25.78 23.34 -40.27
C PRO A 82 26.81 24.43 -39.99
N THR A 83 27.92 24.37 -40.73
CA THR A 83 28.94 25.43 -40.74
C THR A 83 28.47 26.48 -41.75
N ARG A 84 29.02 27.70 -41.68
CA ARG A 84 28.56 28.92 -42.40
C ARG A 84 28.37 28.80 -43.93
N ASP A 85 28.74 27.69 -44.55
CA ASP A 85 28.64 27.45 -46.00
C ASP A 85 27.32 26.78 -46.46
N ASP A 86 26.47 26.29 -45.54
CA ASP A 86 25.23 25.56 -45.88
C ASP A 86 23.94 26.40 -45.75
N GLU A 87 24.03 27.72 -45.62
CA GLU A 87 22.87 28.59 -45.42
C GLU A 87 22.22 28.99 -46.76
N VAL A 88 21.28 28.19 -47.26
CA VAL A 88 20.45 28.56 -48.42
C VAL A 88 19.17 29.26 -47.97
N LEU A 89 19.14 30.59 -48.11
CA LEU A 89 17.97 31.43 -47.88
C LEU A 89 16.93 31.22 -48.99
N VAL A 90 15.89 30.42 -48.71
CA VAL A 90 14.73 30.32 -49.61
C VAL A 90 13.78 31.48 -49.32
N ARG A 91 13.75 32.45 -50.23
CA ARG A 91 12.79 33.56 -50.23
C ARG A 91 11.42 33.02 -50.68
N VAL A 92 10.48 33.00 -49.74
CA VAL A 92 9.07 32.68 -50.01
C VAL A 92 8.43 33.88 -50.72
N LYS A 93 7.68 33.62 -51.79
CA LYS A 93 7.02 34.63 -52.66
C LYS A 93 5.67 35.04 -52.10
#